data_AF-A0A843UA97-F1
#
_entry.id   AF-A0A843UA97-F1
#
_cell.length_a   1.000
_cell.length_b   1.000
_cell.length_c   1.000
_cell.angle_alpha   90.00
_cell.angle_beta   90.00
_cell.angle_gamma   90.00
#
_symmetry.space_group_name_H-M   'P 1'
#
loop_
_entity.id
_entity.type
_entity.pdbx_description
1 polymer ?
#
loop_
_entity_poly.entity_id
_entity_poly.type
_entity_poly.pdbx_seq_one_letter_code
_entity_poly.pdbx_strand_id
1 'polypeptide(L)'
;MLAMLVLHVRPSVDVDALVREILCEENALFLAIDEVIPDEIFESNEEHSVPRPMHTSSHTGHIWINEVLQGHERRCYNVFRLHLTTFMRFRDELMEGDPIHDSHYVKATEKLTIFMYAMGHGVASGAMCEHFQHSSETISKHVRKVTKALASLRFNYIKLPSLTDPVHPRIRHDDRFYPYFKNLLM
;
A
#
# COMPACT_ATOMS: atom_id res chain seq x y z
N MET A 1 7.45 7.92 4.38
CA MET A 1 7.68 9.30 3.84
C MET A 1 8.63 9.28 2.64
N LEU A 2 9.75 8.54 2.70
CA LEU A 2 10.65 8.34 1.55
C LEU A 2 9.96 7.67 0.34
N ALA A 3 9.05 6.71 0.56
CA ALA A 3 8.30 6.07 -0.53
C ALA A 3 7.44 7.03 -1.37
N MET A 4 6.86 8.08 -0.77
CA MET A 4 6.10 9.10 -1.52
C MET A 4 7.00 9.97 -2.42
N LEU A 5 8.28 10.15 -2.04
CA LEU A 5 9.25 10.88 -2.84
C LEU A 5 9.75 10.04 -4.03
N VAL A 6 9.83 8.70 -3.88
CA VAL A 6 10.21 7.79 -4.97
C VAL A 6 9.18 7.77 -6.10
N LEU A 7 7.89 7.96 -5.78
CA LEU A 7 6.80 8.09 -6.77
C LEU A 7 6.96 9.28 -7.73
N HIS A 8 7.85 10.23 -7.40
CA HIS A 8 7.92 11.52 -8.07
C HIS A 8 9.04 11.64 -9.11
N VAL A 9 9.93 10.64 -9.23
CA VAL A 9 11.17 10.79 -10.05
C VAL A 9 11.12 10.04 -11.39
N ARG A 10 10.13 9.17 -11.63
CA ARG A 10 10.02 8.45 -12.91
C ARG A 10 8.80 8.91 -13.72
N PRO A 11 8.99 9.47 -14.94
CA PRO A 11 7.89 9.94 -15.80
C PRO A 11 6.88 8.85 -16.19
N SER A 12 7.26 7.58 -16.05
CA SER A 12 6.40 6.40 -16.16
C SER A 12 6.47 5.61 -14.86
N VAL A 13 5.68 5.99 -13.85
CA VAL A 13 5.46 5.11 -12.69
C VAL A 13 4.67 3.92 -13.20
N ASP A 14 5.38 2.83 -13.51
CA ASP A 14 4.77 1.54 -13.69
C ASP A 14 4.14 1.16 -12.35
N VAL A 15 2.81 1.32 -12.26
CA VAL A 15 2.02 1.04 -11.07
C VAL A 15 2.24 -0.40 -10.62
N ASP A 16 2.50 -1.32 -11.54
CA ASP A 16 2.68 -2.73 -11.22
C ASP A 16 4.08 -3.02 -10.71
N ALA A 17 5.11 -2.37 -11.25
CA ALA A 17 6.46 -2.39 -10.68
C ALA A 17 6.48 -1.78 -9.26
N LEU A 18 5.77 -0.67 -9.06
CA LEU A 18 5.63 -0.04 -7.76
C LEU A 18 4.85 -0.92 -6.77
N VAL A 19 3.77 -1.57 -7.20
CA VAL A 19 3.02 -2.50 -6.36
C VAL A 19 3.90 -3.70 -5.96
N ARG A 20 4.76 -4.20 -6.86
CA ARG A 20 5.76 -5.24 -6.55
C ARG A 20 6.79 -4.76 -5.54
N GLU A 21 7.30 -3.54 -5.67
CA GLU A 21 8.23 -2.95 -4.71
C GLU A 21 7.58 -2.74 -3.33
N ILE A 22 6.33 -2.25 -3.30
CA ILE A 22 5.58 -2.02 -2.05
C ILE A 22 5.23 -3.32 -1.34
N LEU A 23 4.84 -4.36 -2.08
CA LEU A 23 4.40 -5.63 -1.51
C LEU A 23 5.55 -6.62 -1.29
N CYS A 24 6.75 -6.29 -1.78
CA CYS A 24 7.91 -7.17 -1.91
C CYS A 24 7.59 -8.46 -2.71
N GLU A 25 8.55 -8.97 -3.49
CA GLU A 25 8.35 -10.13 -4.37
C GLU A 25 8.17 -11.49 -3.66
N GLU A 26 7.53 -11.53 -2.48
CA GLU A 26 7.31 -12.79 -1.74
C GLU A 26 6.08 -13.58 -2.22
N ASN A 27 5.72 -13.48 -3.50
CA ASN A 27 4.91 -14.52 -4.15
C ASN A 27 5.77 -15.50 -4.96
N ALA A 28 7.09 -15.27 -5.07
CA ALA A 28 8.00 -16.25 -5.65
C ALA A 28 7.99 -17.57 -4.86
N LEU A 29 7.74 -17.53 -3.54
CA LEU A 29 7.66 -18.74 -2.72
C LEU A 29 6.42 -19.59 -3.02
N PHE A 30 5.27 -18.97 -3.33
CA PHE A 30 4.05 -19.70 -3.73
C PHE A 30 4.23 -20.37 -5.11
N LEU A 31 4.91 -19.70 -6.03
CA LEU A 31 5.25 -20.25 -7.35
C LEU A 31 6.37 -21.29 -7.28
N ALA A 32 7.35 -21.11 -6.40
CA ALA A 32 8.47 -22.05 -6.21
C ALA A 32 8.05 -23.31 -5.44
N ILE A 33 7.03 -23.24 -4.58
CA ILE A 33 6.46 -24.44 -3.95
C ILE A 33 5.82 -25.36 -5.01
N ASP A 34 5.14 -24.79 -6.01
CA ASP A 34 4.59 -25.57 -7.14
C ASP A 34 5.67 -26.11 -8.10
N GLU A 35 6.86 -25.49 -8.13
CA GLU A 35 7.96 -25.86 -9.05
C GLU A 35 8.97 -26.84 -8.41
N VAL A 36 9.08 -26.88 -7.08
CA VAL A 36 10.08 -27.66 -6.33
C VAL A 36 9.53 -28.99 -5.81
N ILE A 37 8.21 -29.21 -5.82
CA ILE A 37 7.62 -30.50 -5.45
C ILE A 37 7.40 -31.31 -6.74
N PRO A 38 8.19 -32.36 -7.01
CA PRO A 38 7.84 -33.33 -8.05
C PRO A 38 6.48 -33.94 -7.71
N ASP A 39 5.64 -34.17 -8.71
CA ASP A 39 4.30 -34.78 -8.60
C ASP A 39 4.27 -36.12 -7.81
N GLU A 40 5.43 -36.72 -7.53
CA GLU A 40 5.61 -38.03 -6.89
C GLU A 40 5.70 -38.02 -5.34
N ILE A 41 5.66 -36.87 -4.64
CA ILE A 41 5.77 -36.86 -3.15
C ILE A 41 4.41 -36.81 -2.42
N PHE A 42 3.28 -36.60 -3.11
CA PHE A 42 1.97 -36.59 -2.46
C PHE A 42 1.10 -37.78 -2.86
N GLU A 43 1.58 -39.01 -2.61
CA GLU A 43 0.67 -40.11 -2.31
C GLU A 43 0.01 -39.85 -0.95
N SER A 44 -0.96 -38.94 -0.94
CA SER A 44 -1.87 -38.78 0.19
C SER A 44 -3.27 -39.01 -0.32
N ASN A 45 -3.90 -40.05 0.23
CA ASN A 45 -5.29 -40.45 0.01
C ASN A 45 -6.19 -39.24 -0.26
N GLU A 46 -6.89 -39.24 -1.40
CA GLU A 46 -7.94 -38.28 -1.73
C GLU A 46 -9.15 -38.43 -0.78
N GLU A 47 -8.98 -38.06 0.49
CA GLU A 47 -10.10 -37.55 1.26
C GLU A 47 -10.45 -36.18 0.67
N HIS A 48 -11.71 -36.01 0.24
CA HIS A 48 -12.24 -34.71 -0.20
C HIS A 48 -12.08 -33.69 0.94
N SER A 49 -10.96 -32.98 0.93
CA SER A 49 -10.64 -31.98 1.95
C SER A 49 -11.58 -30.79 1.77
N VAL A 50 -12.47 -30.61 2.74
CA VAL A 50 -13.36 -29.43 2.80
C VAL A 50 -12.47 -28.19 2.97
N PRO A 51 -12.58 -27.17 2.09
CA PRO A 51 -11.81 -25.93 2.23
C PRO A 51 -11.99 -25.33 3.63
N ARG A 52 -10.88 -25.15 4.35
CA ARG A 52 -10.89 -24.57 5.71
C ARG A 52 -10.62 -23.07 5.65
N PRO A 53 -11.47 -22.23 6.26
CA PRO A 53 -11.19 -20.80 6.37
C PRO A 53 -9.89 -20.54 7.15
N MET A 54 -8.98 -19.75 6.57
CA MET A 54 -7.69 -19.42 7.20
C MET A 54 -7.80 -18.22 8.15
N HIS A 55 -8.42 -17.12 7.71
CA HIS A 55 -8.55 -15.88 8.48
C HIS A 55 -9.87 -15.87 9.25
N THR A 56 -9.85 -16.36 10.49
CA THR A 56 -11.04 -16.56 11.32
C THR A 56 -11.05 -15.74 12.62
N SER A 57 -10.05 -14.87 12.83
CA SER A 57 -10.00 -14.04 14.03
C SER A 57 -11.20 -13.10 14.10
N SER A 58 -11.78 -12.99 15.30
CA SER A 58 -12.83 -12.01 15.57
C SER A 58 -12.30 -10.58 15.54
N HIS A 59 -11.00 -10.37 15.74
CA HIS A 59 -10.35 -9.06 15.71
C HIS A 59 -9.89 -8.74 14.28
N THR A 60 -10.86 -8.42 13.42
CA THR A 60 -10.60 -8.11 12.02
C THR A 60 -9.93 -6.73 11.86
N GLY A 61 -9.36 -6.48 10.68
CA GLY A 61 -8.83 -5.17 10.32
C GLY A 61 -9.83 -4.04 10.56
N HIS A 62 -11.11 -4.26 10.28
CA HIS A 62 -12.15 -3.26 10.54
C HIS A 62 -12.29 -2.89 12.02
N ILE A 63 -12.32 -3.88 12.92
CA ILE A 63 -12.46 -3.64 14.36
C ILE A 63 -11.24 -2.88 14.88
N TRP A 64 -10.04 -3.35 14.53
CA TRP A 64 -8.79 -2.72 14.91
C TRP A 64 -8.71 -1.26 14.45
N ILE A 65 -9.10 -0.97 13.21
CA ILE A 65 -9.10 0.40 12.67
C ILE A 65 -10.03 1.29 13.48
N ASN A 66 -11.23 0.83 13.83
CA ASN A 66 -12.15 1.61 14.65
C ASN A 66 -11.54 1.96 16.02
N GLU A 67 -10.80 1.04 16.65
CA GLU A 67 -10.08 1.32 17.90
C GLU A 67 -8.97 2.36 17.74
N VAL A 68 -8.26 2.34 16.60
CA VAL A 68 -7.23 3.34 16.29
C VAL A 68 -7.86 4.72 16.11
N LEU A 69 -8.99 4.80 15.40
CA LEU A 69 -9.69 6.04 15.12
C LEU A 69 -10.37 6.65 16.35
N GLN A 70 -10.87 5.82 17.26
CA GLN A 70 -11.53 6.26 18.51
C GLN A 70 -10.54 6.45 19.66
N GLY A 71 -9.29 6.00 19.50
CA GLY A 71 -8.26 6.06 20.52
C GLY A 71 -7.50 7.39 20.57
N HIS A 72 -6.34 7.37 21.22
CA HIS A 72 -5.46 8.54 21.31
C HIS A 72 -4.95 8.96 19.91
N GLU A 73 -4.96 10.26 19.62
CA GLU A 73 -4.47 10.86 18.36
C GLU A 73 -3.09 10.36 17.88
N ARG A 74 -2.16 10.04 18.78
CA ARG A 74 -0.84 9.49 18.43
C ARG A 74 -0.94 8.11 17.80
N ARG A 75 -1.96 7.31 18.13
CA ARG A 75 -2.21 6.01 17.48
C ARG A 75 -2.49 6.20 16.00
N CYS A 76 -3.30 7.19 15.62
CA CYS A 76 -3.57 7.51 14.23
C CYS A 76 -2.27 7.85 13.47
N TYR A 77 -1.43 8.72 14.05
CA TYR A 77 -0.15 9.05 13.42
C TYR A 77 0.79 7.85 13.33
N ASN A 78 0.85 7.02 14.38
CA ASN A 78 1.69 5.83 14.38
C ASN A 78 1.25 4.85 13.29
N VAL A 79 -0.05 4.60 13.15
CA VAL A 79 -0.60 3.64 12.18
C VAL A 79 -0.61 4.21 10.76
N PHE A 80 -1.26 5.35 10.55
CA PHE A 80 -1.52 5.91 9.24
C PHE A 80 -0.40 6.83 8.73
N ARG A 81 0.58 7.20 9.57
CA ARG A 81 1.58 8.25 9.25
C ARG A 81 0.95 9.61 8.91
N LEU A 82 -0.30 9.80 9.30
CA LEU A 82 -1.11 11.01 9.11
C LEU A 82 -1.89 11.28 10.40
N HIS A 83 -2.15 12.55 10.69
CA HIS A 83 -3.11 12.91 11.72
C HIS A 83 -4.52 12.49 11.28
N LEU A 84 -5.40 12.20 12.25
CA LEU A 84 -6.77 11.73 11.99
C LEU A 84 -7.53 12.61 11.00
N THR A 85 -7.47 13.92 11.18
CA THR A 85 -8.15 14.89 10.31
C THR A 85 -7.62 14.85 8.88
N THR A 86 -6.30 14.75 8.70
CA THR A 86 -5.66 14.61 7.39
C THR A 86 -6.00 13.27 6.74
N PHE A 87 -6.02 12.19 7.52
CA PHE A 87 -6.39 10.87 7.04
C PHE A 87 -7.84 10.82 6.54
N MET A 88 -8.79 11.40 7.29
CA MET A 88 -10.20 11.44 6.87
C MET A 88 -10.39 12.29 5.61
N ARG A 89 -9.78 13.47 5.55
CA ARG A 89 -9.82 14.31 4.34
C ARG A 89 -9.25 13.57 3.13
N PHE A 90 -8.12 12.89 3.31
CA PHE A 90 -7.48 12.14 2.26
C PHE A 90 -8.36 10.98 1.76
N ARG A 91 -9.01 10.25 2.68
CA ARG A 91 -10.03 9.24 2.33
C ARG A 91 -11.15 9.85 1.51
N ASP A 92 -11.71 10.98 1.95
CA ASP A 92 -12.86 11.61 1.31
C ASP A 92 -12.53 12.10 -0.10
N GLU A 93 -11.35 12.72 -0.29
CA GLU A 93 -10.85 13.12 -1.62
C GLU A 93 -10.69 11.91 -2.55
N LEU A 94 -10.19 10.79 -2.04
CA LEU A 94 -10.04 9.55 -2.81
C LEU A 94 -11.39 8.85 -3.11
N MET A 95 -12.43 9.11 -2.31
CA MET A 95 -13.78 8.62 -2.55
C MET A 95 -14.53 9.50 -3.56
N GLU A 96 -14.28 10.81 -3.58
CA GLU A 96 -14.93 11.74 -4.51
C GLU A 96 -14.41 11.57 -5.96
N GLY A 97 -13.12 11.28 -6.11
CA GLY A 97 -12.46 11.06 -7.41
C GLY A 97 -12.53 9.63 -7.97
N ASP A 98 -13.28 8.72 -7.31
CA ASP A 98 -13.53 7.31 -7.63
C ASP A 98 -12.29 6.44 -7.93
N PRO A 99 -11.67 5.86 -6.87
CA PRO A 99 -11.55 4.40 -6.92
C PRO A 99 -11.70 3.63 -5.60
N ILE A 100 -11.87 4.25 -4.42
CA ILE A 100 -11.87 3.49 -3.14
C ILE A 100 -13.17 3.59 -2.34
N HIS A 101 -14.31 3.27 -2.96
CA HIS A 101 -15.59 3.15 -2.25
C HIS A 101 -15.67 1.96 -1.30
N ASP A 102 -16.62 2.01 -0.36
CA ASP A 102 -17.02 0.85 0.43
C ASP A 102 -17.44 -0.32 -0.48
N SER A 103 -17.10 -1.53 -0.06
CA SER A 103 -17.60 -2.77 -0.65
C SER A 103 -18.28 -3.59 0.44
N HIS A 104 -19.00 -4.64 0.05
CA HIS A 104 -19.73 -5.50 0.99
C HIS A 104 -18.88 -5.98 2.18
N TYR A 105 -17.59 -6.25 1.95
CA TYR A 105 -16.70 -6.84 2.97
C TYR A 105 -15.61 -5.91 3.49
N VAL A 106 -15.27 -4.82 2.76
CA VAL A 106 -14.14 -3.96 3.10
C VAL A 106 -14.50 -2.49 2.86
N LYS A 107 -14.35 -1.65 3.89
CA LYS A 107 -14.63 -0.21 3.83
C LYS A 107 -13.49 0.57 3.17
N ALA A 108 -13.80 1.74 2.63
CA ALA A 108 -12.85 2.71 2.07
C ALA A 108 -11.70 3.02 3.04
N THR A 109 -12.06 3.27 4.31
CA THR A 109 -11.14 3.51 5.43
C THR A 109 -10.15 2.35 5.60
N GLU A 110 -10.60 1.11 5.47
CA GLU A 110 -9.75 -0.08 5.60
C GLU A 110 -8.83 -0.27 4.40
N LYS A 111 -9.34 -0.04 3.18
CA LYS A 111 -8.52 -0.05 1.96
C LYS A 111 -7.37 0.96 2.04
N LEU A 112 -7.68 2.18 2.47
CA LEU A 112 -6.68 3.23 2.67
C LEU A 112 -5.71 2.88 3.80
N THR A 113 -6.21 2.30 4.90
CA THR A 113 -5.36 1.88 6.00
C THR A 113 -4.37 0.80 5.58
N ILE A 114 -4.80 -0.23 4.85
CA ILE A 114 -3.92 -1.29 4.33
C ILE A 114 -2.78 -0.68 3.52
N PHE A 115 -3.09 0.25 2.62
CA PHE A 115 -2.08 0.96 1.83
C PHE A 115 -1.11 1.78 2.69
N MET A 116 -1.63 2.61 3.61
CA MET A 116 -0.80 3.42 4.49
C MET A 116 0.07 2.55 5.41
N TYR A 117 -0.45 1.40 5.83
CA TYR A 117 0.26 0.48 6.69
C TYR A 117 1.43 -0.18 5.93
N ALA A 118 1.17 -0.67 4.72
CA ALA A 118 2.20 -1.21 3.83
C ALA A 118 3.33 -0.19 3.59
N MET A 119 2.99 1.03 3.16
CA MET A 119 4.01 2.05 2.86
C MET A 119 4.68 2.67 4.09
N GLY A 120 3.96 2.73 5.21
CA GLY A 120 4.36 3.45 6.41
C GLY A 120 5.23 2.62 7.34
N HIS A 121 5.18 1.30 7.22
CA HIS A 121 5.85 0.36 8.12
C HIS A 121 6.72 -0.67 7.43
N GLY A 122 6.56 -0.89 6.11
CA GLY A 122 7.39 -1.86 5.37
C GLY A 122 7.19 -3.30 5.87
N VAL A 123 5.95 -3.66 6.20
CA VAL A 123 5.60 -4.96 6.78
C VAL A 123 5.43 -6.00 5.66
N ALA A 124 5.91 -7.23 5.90
CA ALA A 124 5.75 -8.34 4.98
C ALA A 124 4.27 -8.66 4.70
N SER A 125 3.97 -9.11 3.48
CA SER A 125 2.61 -9.37 3.00
C SER A 125 1.85 -10.37 3.90
N GLY A 126 2.49 -11.48 4.30
CA GLY A 126 1.90 -12.48 5.20
C GLY A 126 1.52 -11.91 6.57
N ALA A 127 2.35 -11.04 7.15
CA ALA A 127 2.04 -10.37 8.41
C ALA A 127 0.88 -9.37 8.25
N MET A 128 0.73 -8.74 7.09
CA MET A 128 -0.45 -7.92 6.79
C MET A 128 -1.71 -8.77 6.63
N CYS A 129 -1.63 -9.93 5.96
CA CYS A 129 -2.75 -10.86 5.82
C CYS A 129 -3.28 -11.29 7.19
N GLU A 130 -2.37 -11.68 8.09
CA GLU A 130 -2.72 -12.03 9.46
C GLU A 130 -3.26 -10.83 10.23
N HIS A 131 -2.65 -9.65 10.10
CA HIS A 131 -3.10 -8.50 10.87
C HIS A 131 -4.50 -8.00 10.46
N PHE A 132 -4.77 -7.90 9.16
CA PHE A 132 -6.06 -7.43 8.66
C PHE A 132 -7.09 -8.55 8.49
N GLN A 133 -6.68 -9.82 8.64
CA GLN A 133 -7.52 -11.01 8.45
C GLN A 133 -8.07 -11.10 7.02
N HIS A 134 -7.21 -10.85 6.03
CA HIS A 134 -7.54 -10.90 4.60
C HIS A 134 -6.50 -11.71 3.83
N SER A 135 -6.91 -12.33 2.73
CA SER A 135 -5.98 -13.03 1.84
C SER A 135 -4.94 -12.08 1.24
N SER A 136 -3.79 -12.64 0.83
CA SER A 136 -2.74 -11.89 0.13
C SER A 136 -3.25 -11.24 -1.16
N GLU A 137 -4.18 -11.90 -1.86
CA GLU A 137 -4.89 -11.34 -3.02
C GLU A 137 -5.68 -10.08 -2.65
N THR A 138 -6.43 -10.13 -1.54
CA THR A 138 -7.26 -8.99 -1.08
C THR A 138 -6.38 -7.81 -0.66
N ILE A 139 -5.31 -8.07 0.10
CA ILE A 139 -4.30 -7.06 0.47
C ILE A 139 -3.72 -6.40 -0.79
N SER A 140 -3.23 -7.22 -1.72
CA SER A 140 -2.61 -6.76 -2.97
C SER A 140 -3.57 -5.93 -3.84
N LYS A 141 -4.82 -6.38 -3.93
CA LYS A 141 -5.90 -5.68 -4.65
C LYS A 141 -6.14 -4.29 -4.08
N HIS A 142 -6.18 -4.15 -2.76
CA HIS A 142 -6.43 -2.86 -2.12
C HIS A 142 -5.25 -1.90 -2.22
N VAL A 143 -4.02 -2.39 -2.04
CA VAL A 143 -2.81 -1.59 -2.28
C VAL A 143 -2.80 -1.07 -3.71
N ARG A 144 -3.02 -1.93 -4.71
CA ARG A 144 -3.07 -1.52 -6.13
C ARG A 144 -4.18 -0.50 -6.40
N LYS A 145 -5.36 -0.68 -5.81
CA LYS A 145 -6.50 0.22 -6.01
C LYS A 145 -6.18 1.63 -5.50
N VAL A 146 -5.60 1.74 -4.29
CA VAL A 146 -5.20 3.02 -3.71
C VAL A 146 -4.02 3.64 -4.49
N THR A 147 -3.06 2.84 -4.94
CA THR A 147 -1.95 3.35 -5.78
C THR A 147 -2.47 3.97 -7.08
N LYS A 148 -3.43 3.32 -7.76
CA LYS A 148 -4.06 3.87 -8.97
C LYS A 148 -4.82 5.17 -8.68
N ALA A 149 -5.52 5.23 -7.55
CA ALA A 149 -6.18 6.44 -7.06
C ALA A 149 -5.21 7.61 -6.90
N LEU A 150 -4.04 7.34 -6.31
CA LEU A 150 -3.04 8.36 -6.10
C LEU A 150 -2.39 8.81 -7.40
N ALA A 151 -2.16 7.87 -8.30
CA ALA A 151 -1.63 8.16 -9.62
C ALA A 151 -2.58 9.05 -10.45
N SER A 152 -3.90 8.98 -10.25
CA SER A 152 -4.83 9.92 -10.90
C SER A 152 -4.83 11.29 -10.21
N LEU A 153 -4.79 11.34 -8.87
CA LEU A 153 -4.72 12.60 -8.12
C LEU A 153 -3.44 13.39 -8.35
N ARG A 154 -2.35 12.74 -8.79
CA ARG A 154 -1.06 13.41 -9.02
C ARG A 154 -1.21 14.66 -9.90
N PHE A 155 -2.06 14.62 -10.93
CA PHE A 155 -2.19 15.74 -11.86
C PHE A 155 -2.85 16.97 -11.23
N ASN A 156 -3.59 16.80 -10.14
CA ASN A 156 -4.24 17.89 -9.42
C ASN A 156 -3.29 18.56 -8.41
N TYR A 157 -2.39 17.79 -7.80
CA TYR A 157 -1.57 18.24 -6.67
C TYR A 157 -0.08 18.38 -6.98
N ILE A 158 0.41 17.65 -7.98
CA ILE A 158 1.82 17.64 -8.38
C ILE A 158 1.95 18.42 -9.68
N LYS A 159 2.60 19.58 -9.60
CA LYS A 159 3.03 20.34 -10.77
C LYS A 159 4.52 20.12 -10.95
N LEU A 160 4.90 19.61 -12.11
CA LEU A 160 6.31 19.58 -12.46
C LEU A 160 6.82 21.02 -12.61
N PRO A 161 7.96 21.36 -12.00
CA PRO A 161 8.61 22.63 -12.27
C PRO A 161 8.99 22.74 -13.75
N SER A 162 8.96 23.95 -14.29
CA SER A 162 9.59 24.25 -15.58
C SER A 162 11.10 23.99 -15.50
N LEU A 163 11.74 23.69 -16.63
CA LEU A 163 13.21 23.56 -16.71
C LEU A 163 13.94 24.82 -16.22
N THR A 164 13.25 25.96 -16.25
CA THR A 164 13.77 27.27 -15.81
C THR A 164 13.53 27.56 -14.34
N ASP A 165 12.74 26.75 -13.64
CA ASP A 165 12.37 27.03 -12.25
C ASP A 165 13.53 26.67 -11.31
N PRO A 166 13.90 27.57 -10.37
CA PRO A 166 14.97 27.31 -9.44
C PRO A 166 14.58 26.22 -8.44
N VAL A 167 15.51 25.29 -8.15
CA VAL A 167 15.35 24.32 -7.05
C VAL A 167 15.12 25.07 -5.74
N HIS A 168 14.08 24.68 -5.01
CA HIS A 168 13.80 25.24 -3.70
C HIS A 168 15.04 25.14 -2.78
N PRO A 169 15.43 26.20 -2.05
CA PRO A 169 16.68 26.23 -1.26
C PRO A 169 16.85 25.04 -0.31
N ARG A 170 15.75 24.61 0.32
CA ARG A 170 15.73 23.45 1.24
C ARG A 170 16.17 22.13 0.59
N ILE A 171 15.90 21.95 -0.71
CA ILE A 171 16.31 20.76 -1.47
C ILE A 171 17.73 20.96 -2.00
N ARG A 172 18.03 22.17 -2.51
CA ARG A 172 19.35 22.53 -3.04
C ARG A 172 20.48 22.34 -2.02
N HIS A 173 20.19 22.59 -0.74
CA HIS A 173 21.17 22.49 0.35
C HIS A 173 21.10 21.16 1.12
N ASP A 174 20.26 20.20 0.71
CA ASP A 174 20.22 18.87 1.32
C ASP A 174 20.85 17.85 0.37
N ASP A 175 22.06 17.41 0.70
CA ASP A 175 22.85 16.46 -0.10
C ASP A 175 22.14 15.11 -0.31
N ARG A 176 21.16 14.76 0.53
CA ARG A 176 20.36 13.54 0.37
C ARG A 176 19.31 13.68 -0.72
N PHE A 177 18.77 14.89 -0.91
CA PHE A 177 17.68 15.12 -1.86
C PHE A 177 18.17 15.72 -3.17
N TYR A 178 19.14 16.63 -3.14
CA TYR A 178 19.64 17.33 -4.32
C TYR A 178 20.04 16.41 -5.51
N PRO A 179 20.67 15.24 -5.32
CA PRO A 179 21.02 14.34 -6.43
C PRO A 179 19.84 13.93 -7.31
N TYR A 180 18.63 13.80 -6.74
CA TYR A 180 17.43 13.43 -7.49
C TYR A 180 16.89 14.56 -8.38
N PHE A 181 17.26 15.81 -8.11
CA PHE A 181 16.76 17.00 -8.82
C PHE A 181 17.80 17.64 -9.75
N LYS A 182 19.07 17.21 -9.67
CA LYS A 182 20.19 17.79 -10.43
C LYS A 182 20.04 17.66 -11.95
N ASN A 183 19.44 16.56 -12.43
CA ASN A 183 19.34 16.23 -13.86
C ASN A 183 17.97 16.57 -14.48
N LEU A 184 17.04 17.15 -13.72
CA LEU A 184 15.71 17.56 -14.21
C LEU A 184 15.69 19.02 -14.70
N LEU A 185 16.83 19.71 -14.63
CA LEU A 185 16.99 21.15 -14.91
C LEU A 185 18.05 21.44 -15.99
N MET A 186 18.37 20.44 -16.81
CA MET A 186 19.22 20.58 -18.00
C MET A 186 18.39 20.45 -19.27
#